data_AF-A0A9P0JQB4-F1
#
_entry.id   AF-A0A9P0JQB4-F1
#
_cell.length_a   1.000
_cell.length_b   1.000
_cell.length_c   1.000
_cell.angle_alpha   90.00
_cell.angle_beta   90.00
_cell.angle_gamma   90.00
#
_symmetry.space_group_name_H-M   'P 1'
#
loop_
_entity.id
_entity.type
_entity.pdbx_description
1 polymer ?
#
loop_
_entity_poly.entity_id
_entity_poly.type
_entity_poly.pdbx_seq_one_letter_code
_entity_poly.pdbx_strand_id
1 'polypeptide(L)'
;MTEFISSFQTTPQSTTKPPYSKELSQEDQNYMHQLASLSTSGLIGKVKELHDIAYQLGVEESKELTRGKYLNLFNTSRKSK
;
A
#
# COMPACT_ATOMS: atom_id res chain seq x y z
N MET A 1 23.92 21.63 -12.86
CA MET A 1 22.64 20.92 -13.14
C MET A 1 22.81 19.40 -13.28
N THR A 2 24.03 18.87 -13.38
CA THR A 2 24.33 17.42 -13.46
C THR A 2 24.42 16.71 -12.10
N GLU A 3 24.79 17.43 -11.04
CA GLU A 3 24.99 16.85 -9.70
C GLU A 3 23.69 16.38 -9.03
N PHE A 4 22.56 17.06 -9.29
CA PHE A 4 21.24 16.67 -8.77
C PHE A 4 20.72 15.35 -9.34
N ILE A 5 21.12 14.99 -10.57
CA ILE A 5 20.72 13.73 -11.20
C ILE A 5 21.54 12.56 -10.66
N SER A 6 22.80 12.80 -10.32
CA SER A 6 23.72 11.77 -9.82
C SER A 6 23.35 11.27 -8.42
N SER A 7 22.72 12.10 -7.59
CA SER A 7 22.29 11.70 -6.22
C SER A 7 21.14 10.69 -6.18
N PHE A 8 20.39 10.52 -7.27
CA PHE A 8 19.33 9.48 -7.36
C PHE A 8 19.83 8.18 -7.99
N GLN A 9 21.08 8.14 -8.45
CA GLN A 9 21.63 6.99 -9.18
C GLN A 9 22.20 5.92 -8.23
N THR A 10 22.29 6.20 -6.92
CA THR A 10 22.81 5.28 -5.91
C THR A 10 21.75 4.48 -5.16
N THR A 11 20.45 4.67 -5.45
CA THR A 11 19.42 3.74 -4.97
C THR A 11 19.51 2.44 -5.78
N PRO A 12 19.67 1.26 -5.13
CA PRO A 12 19.59 -0.01 -5.85
C PRO A 12 18.24 -0.04 -6.55
N GLN A 13 18.24 -0.04 -7.89
CA GLN A 13 17.04 -0.22 -8.69
C GLN A 13 16.43 -1.55 -8.27
N SER A 14 15.35 -1.50 -7.49
CA SER A 14 14.52 -2.67 -7.26
C SER A 14 13.99 -3.10 -8.62
N THR A 15 14.55 -4.18 -9.17
CA THR A 15 14.11 -4.79 -10.45
C THR A 15 12.71 -5.38 -10.35
N THR A 16 12.08 -5.30 -9.17
CA THR A 16 10.69 -5.63 -8.95
C THR A 16 9.80 -4.62 -9.65
N LYS A 17 9.14 -5.05 -10.72
CA LYS A 17 7.94 -4.42 -11.28
C LYS A 17 7.07 -3.86 -10.13
N PRO A 18 6.69 -2.57 -10.14
CA PRO A 18 5.88 -2.00 -9.07
C PRO A 18 4.58 -2.81 -8.93
N PRO A 19 3.99 -2.93 -7.73
CA PRO A 19 2.82 -3.79 -7.51
C PRO A 19 1.62 -3.46 -8.42
N TYR A 20 1.53 -2.21 -8.90
CA TYR A 20 0.51 -1.72 -9.84
C TYR A 20 0.82 -1.96 -11.32
N SER A 21 1.98 -2.54 -11.65
CA SER A 21 2.32 -2.94 -13.02
C SER A 21 1.91 -4.38 -13.34
N LYS A 22 1.10 -5.00 -12.47
CA LYS A 22 0.43 -6.26 -12.77
C LYS A 22 -0.60 -6.03 -13.88
N GLU A 23 -0.68 -6.98 -14.79
CA GLU A 23 -1.74 -7.01 -15.79
C GLU A 23 -3.10 -7.16 -15.09
N LEU A 24 -4.12 -6.46 -15.60
CA LEU A 24 -5.47 -6.52 -15.07
C LEU A 24 -6.05 -7.90 -15.33
N SER A 25 -6.37 -8.62 -14.26
CA SER A 25 -7.08 -9.88 -14.37
C SER A 25 -8.50 -9.66 -14.90
N GLN A 26 -9.16 -10.74 -15.34
CA GLN A 26 -10.56 -10.68 -15.75
C GLN A 26 -11.47 -10.21 -14.60
N GLU A 27 -11.11 -10.56 -13.36
CA GLU A 27 -11.83 -10.11 -12.16
C GLU A 27 -11.72 -8.60 -11.97
N ASP A 28 -10.52 -8.04 -12.13
CA ASP A 28 -10.30 -6.59 -12.04
C ASP A 28 -11.10 -5.82 -13.09
N GLN A 29 -11.15 -6.36 -14.32
CA GLN A 29 -11.94 -5.78 -15.41
C GLN A 29 -13.44 -5.81 -15.09
N ASN A 30 -13.95 -6.94 -14.59
CA ASN A 30 -15.35 -7.07 -14.20
C ASN A 30 -15.70 -6.10 -13.06
N TYR A 31 -14.81 -5.95 -12.07
CA TYR A 31 -14.99 -5.03 -10.97
C TYR A 31 -15.01 -3.56 -11.42
N MET A 32 -14.14 -3.19 -12.36
CA MET A 32 -14.19 -1.85 -12.98
C MET A 32 -15.52 -1.60 -13.69
N HIS A 33 -16.04 -2.58 -14.45
CA HIS A 33 -17.34 -2.45 -15.10
C HIS A 33 -18.47 -2.30 -14.08
N GLN A 34 -18.42 -3.04 -12.97
CA GLN A 34 -19.38 -2.90 -11.87
C GLN A 34 -19.35 -1.48 -11.30
N LEU A 35 -18.17 -0.94 -11.01
CA LEU A 35 -18.01 0.44 -10.51
C LEU A 35 -18.53 1.48 -11.51
N ALA A 36 -18.26 1.29 -12.80
CA ALA A 36 -18.73 2.18 -13.86
C ALA A 36 -20.26 2.18 -14.03
N SER A 37 -20.91 1.07 -13.68
CA SER A 37 -22.38 0.95 -13.73
C SER A 37 -23.11 1.60 -12.54
N LEU A 38 -22.39 2.06 -11.51
CA LEU A 38 -23.00 2.69 -10.34
C LEU A 38 -23.53 4.09 -10.69
N SER A 39 -24.64 4.49 -10.07
CA SER A 39 -25.06 5.88 -10.07
C SER A 39 -24.05 6.75 -9.31
N THR A 40 -24.07 8.07 -9.53
CA THR A 40 -23.19 9.00 -8.81
C THR A 40 -23.30 8.87 -7.29
N SER A 41 -24.51 8.68 -6.76
CA SER A 41 -24.72 8.45 -5.33
C SER A 41 -24.14 7.11 -4.87
N GLY A 42 -24.27 6.06 -5.69
CA GLY A 42 -23.66 4.75 -5.41
C GLY A 42 -22.14 4.79 -5.39
N LEU A 43 -21.54 5.54 -6.33
CA LEU A 43 -20.09 5.74 -6.37
C LEU A 43 -19.58 6.50 -5.15
N ILE A 44 -20.25 7.59 -4.75
CA ILE A 44 -19.92 8.32 -3.52
C ILE A 44 -20.04 7.42 -2.29
N GLY A 45 -21.08 6.58 -2.23
CA GLY A 45 -21.24 5.57 -1.18
C GLY A 45 -20.07 4.61 -1.11
N LYS A 46 -19.60 4.09 -2.25
CA LYS A 46 -18.42 3.21 -2.32
C LYS A 46 -17.13 3.89 -1.91
N VAL A 47 -16.94 5.16 -2.27
CA VAL A 47 -15.77 5.94 -1.81
C VAL A 47 -15.78 6.08 -0.30
N LYS A 48 -16.95 6.37 0.31
CA LYS A 48 -17.08 6.45 1.76
C LYS A 48 -16.81 5.12 2.45
N GLU A 49 -17.35 4.03 1.92
CA GLU A 49 -17.10 2.67 2.44
C GLU A 49 -15.60 2.34 2.43
N LEU A 50 -14.90 2.61 1.34
CA LEU A 50 -13.45 2.39 1.24
C LEU A 50 -12.67 3.26 2.23
N HIS A 51 -13.10 4.52 2.42
CA HIS A 51 -12.51 5.41 3.41
C HIS A 51 -12.66 4.85 4.83
N ASP A 52 -13.84 4.37 5.19
CA ASP A 52 -14.12 3.81 6.51
C ASP A 52 -13.30 2.52 6.76
N ILE A 53 -13.17 1.67 5.74
CA ILE A 53 -12.30 0.47 5.78
C ILE A 53 -10.83 0.87 5.98
N ALA A 54 -10.33 1.83 5.20
CA ALA A 54 -8.94 2.27 5.29
C ALA A 54 -8.63 2.87 6.68
N TYR A 55 -9.58 3.62 7.26
CA TYR A 55 -9.44 4.13 8.62
C TYR A 55 -9.34 2.99 9.65
N GLN A 56 -10.25 2.01 9.58
CA GLN A 56 -10.25 0.87 10.50
C GLN A 56 -8.95 0.07 10.41
N LEU A 57 -8.49 -0.21 9.19
CA LEU A 57 -7.22 -0.90 8.96
C LEU A 57 -6.03 -0.12 9.55
N GLY A 58 -5.99 1.21 9.38
CA GLY A 58 -4.91 2.03 9.95
C GLY A 58 -4.89 2.02 11.48
N VAL A 59 -6.07 1.97 12.13
CA VAL A 59 -6.17 1.81 13.58
C VAL A 59 -5.65 0.45 14.03
N GLU A 60 -6.00 -0.62 13.32
CA GLU A 60 -5.55 -1.98 13.60
C GLU A 60 -4.05 -2.15 13.40
N GLU A 61 -3.52 -1.65 12.28
CA GLU A 61 -2.09 -1.65 11.99
C GLU A 61 -1.30 -0.92 13.07
N SER A 62 -1.74 0.27 13.48
CA SER A 62 -1.08 1.05 14.54
C SER A 62 -1.03 0.31 15.87
N LYS A 63 -2.09 -0.43 16.22
CA LYS A 63 -2.14 -1.27 17.42
C LYS A 63 -1.12 -2.41 17.34
N GLU A 64 -1.10 -3.14 16.22
CA GLU A 64 -0.18 -4.26 16.04
C GLU A 64 1.29 -3.82 15.93
N LEU A 65 1.57 -2.68 15.30
CA LEU A 65 2.92 -2.08 15.28
C LEU A 65 3.38 -1.70 16.70
N THR A 66 2.50 -1.06 17.48
CA THR A 66 2.80 -0.71 18.86
C THR A 66 3.06 -1.96 19.70
N ARG A 67 2.23 -3.00 19.55
CA ARG A 67 2.43 -4.30 20.19
C ARG A 67 3.77 -4.93 19.79
N GLY A 68 4.11 -4.93 18.50
CA GLY A 68 5.39 -5.43 17.98
C GLY A 68 6.60 -4.72 18.59
N LYS A 69 6.47 -3.41 18.83
CA LYS A 69 7.50 -2.61 19.52
C LYS A 69 7.69 -3.06 20.98
N TYR A 70 6.62 -3.25 21.74
CA TYR A 70 6.70 -3.74 23.12
C TYR A 70 7.23 -5.18 23.22
N LEU A 71 6.96 -6.00 22.21
CA LEU A 71 7.52 -7.35 22.09
C LEU A 71 8.96 -7.37 21.56
N ASN A 72 9.57 -6.20 21.30
CA ASN A 72 10.92 -6.05 20.76
C ASN A 72 11.15 -6.84 19.46
N LEU A 73 10.12 -7.03 18.63
CA LEU A 73 10.22 -7.77 17.36
C LEU A 73 11.12 -7.05 16.34
N PHE A 74 11.19 -5.73 16.44
CA PHE A 74 12.00 -4.90 15.54
C PHE A 74 13.46 -4.72 16.03
N ASN A 75 13.81 -5.24 17.20
CA ASN A 75 15.18 -5.17 17.72
C ASN A 75 16.00 -6.40 17.29
N THR A 76 16.52 -6.35 16.07
CA THR A 76 17.35 -7.39 15.45
C THR A 76 18.82 -7.38 15.89
N SER A 77 19.19 -6.57 16.90
CA SER A 77 20.57 -6.51 17.44
C SER A 77 20.99 -7.75 18.25
N ARG A 78 20.12 -8.75 18.42
CA ARG A 78 20.45 -9.96 19.19
C ARG A 78 20.91 -11.08 18.24
N LYS A 79 22.24 -11.14 18.07
CA LYS A 79 23.10 -12.23 17.55
C LYS A 79 23.69 -12.03 16.15
N SER A 80 24.84 -11.37 16.12
CA SER A 80 26.05 -11.97 15.54
C SER A 80 27.24 -11.56 16.40
N LYS A 81 27.58 -12.43 17.35
CA LYS A 81 28.83 -12.46 18.10
C LYS A 81 29.30 -13.91 18.04
#